data_AF-A0AAD9TG70-F1
#
_entry.id   AF-A0AAD9TG70-F1
#
_cell.length_a   1.000
_cell.length_b   1.000
_cell.length_c   1.000
_cell.angle_alpha   90.00
_cell.angle_beta   90.00
_cell.angle_gamma   90.00
#
_symmetry.space_group_name_H-M   'P 1'
#
loop_
_entity.id
_entity.type
_entity.pdbx_description
1 polymer ?
#
loop_
_entity_poly.entity_id
_entity_poly.type
_entity_poly.pdbx_seq_one_letter_code
_entity_poly.pdbx_strand_id
1 'polypeptide(L)'
;MIGEVIEINEGKSGDCVGKFISVRVLVDVNKPLRWILRVDVMRDGTKSTMLLKYERLPEYCFRCVCIGHVVRDCLEAAVGEGLEDYDMLFGPLLKADSPMKRGHFQ
;
A
#
# COMPACT_ATOMS: atom_id res chain seq x y z
N MET A 1 9.65 -8.86 -2.86
CA MET A 1 8.59 -8.90 -3.88
C MET A 1 7.25 -8.67 -3.18
N ILE A 2 6.36 -7.85 -3.75
CA ILE A 2 5.02 -7.54 -3.19
C ILE A 2 4.01 -8.58 -3.66
N GLY A 3 4.05 -8.92 -4.95
CA GLY A 3 3.09 -9.78 -5.62
C GLY A 3 3.39 -9.86 -7.11
N GLU A 4 2.57 -10.61 -7.84
CA GLU A 4 2.57 -10.65 -9.31
C GLU A 4 1.80 -9.45 -9.87
N VAL A 5 2.33 -8.78 -10.89
CA VAL A 5 1.65 -7.65 -11.53
C VAL A 5 0.58 -8.19 -12.49
N ILE A 6 -0.67 -7.77 -12.28
CA ILE A 6 -1.80 -8.13 -13.13
C ILE A 6 -2.05 -7.04 -14.17
N GLU A 7 -2.02 -5.78 -13.73
CA GLU A 7 -2.37 -4.63 -14.57
C GLU A 7 -1.62 -3.38 -14.07
N ILE A 8 -1.16 -2.55 -15.00
CA ILE A 8 -0.64 -1.22 -14.71
C ILE A 8 -1.65 -0.21 -15.25
N ASN A 9 -2.07 0.75 -14.43
CA ASN A 9 -3.00 1.79 -14.87
C ASN A 9 -2.23 2.86 -15.65
N GLU A 10 -2.06 2.61 -16.94
CA GLU A 10 -1.39 3.49 -17.89
C GLU A 10 -2.41 4.48 -18.47
N GLY A 11 -2.01 5.75 -18.65
CA GLY A 11 -2.79 6.68 -19.46
C GLY A 11 -2.90 6.20 -20.91
N LYS A 12 -3.83 6.80 -21.68
CA LYS A 12 -4.03 6.48 -23.11
C LYS A 12 -2.75 6.61 -23.97
N SER A 13 -1.72 7.29 -23.48
CA SER A 13 -0.42 7.51 -24.13
C SER A 13 0.69 6.57 -23.67
N GLY A 14 0.42 5.66 -22.71
CA GLY A 14 1.46 4.90 -22.00
C GLY A 14 2.12 5.67 -20.84
N ASP A 15 1.80 6.94 -20.68
CA ASP A 15 2.27 7.75 -19.56
C ASP A 15 1.48 7.45 -18.27
N CYS A 16 2.18 7.31 -17.15
CA CYS A 16 1.54 7.29 -15.83
C CYS A 16 0.93 8.68 -15.56
N VAL A 17 -0.39 8.82 -15.69
CA VAL A 17 -1.07 10.11 -15.54
C VAL A 17 -1.27 10.43 -14.06
N GLY A 18 -0.43 11.30 -13.50
CA GLY A 18 -0.60 11.87 -12.16
C GLY A 18 0.67 11.83 -11.30
N LYS A 19 0.52 12.14 -10.00
CA LYS A 19 1.62 12.13 -9.02
C LYS A 19 2.03 10.72 -8.56
N PHE A 20 1.29 9.69 -8.97
CA PHE A 20 1.43 8.32 -8.47
C PHE A 20 1.24 7.32 -9.62
N ILE A 21 1.86 6.15 -9.49
CA ILE A 21 1.64 5.00 -10.37
C ILE A 21 0.66 4.06 -9.66
N SER A 22 -0.41 3.66 -10.35
CA SER A 22 -1.37 2.70 -9.80
C SER A 22 -1.17 1.35 -10.47
N VAL A 23 -0.94 0.31 -9.67
CA VAL A 23 -0.65 -1.05 -10.15
C VAL A 23 -1.56 -2.03 -9.43
N ARG A 24 -2.21 -2.92 -10.17
CA ARG A 24 -2.93 -4.06 -9.61
C ARG A 24 -1.99 -5.24 -9.51
N VAL A 25 -1.91 -5.79 -8.31
CA VAL A 25 -1.02 -6.91 -7.99
C VAL A 25 -1.80 -8.04 -7.32
N LEU A 26 -1.42 -9.29 -7.60
CA LEU A 26 -1.84 -10.45 -6.83
C LEU A 26 -1.02 -10.53 -5.55
N VAL A 27 -1.65 -10.35 -4.39
CA VAL A 27 -0.99 -10.32 -3.09
C VAL A 27 -1.39 -11.54 -2.26
N ASP A 28 -0.41 -12.13 -1.57
CA ASP A 28 -0.64 -13.15 -0.56
C ASP A 28 -1.11 -12.50 0.75
N VAL A 29 -2.39 -12.67 1.08
CA VAL A 29 -3.04 -12.05 2.24
C VAL A 29 -2.52 -12.57 3.59
N ASN A 30 -1.83 -13.72 3.60
CA ASN A 30 -1.25 -14.28 4.82
C ASN A 30 0.09 -13.64 5.19
N LYS A 31 0.61 -12.74 4.33
CA LYS A 31 1.85 -12.02 4.57
C LYS A 31 1.57 -10.57 4.94
N PRO A 32 2.43 -9.94 5.76
CA PRO A 32 2.34 -8.52 6.02
C PRO A 32 2.41 -7.70 4.72
N LEU A 33 1.55 -6.68 4.63
CA LEU A 33 1.58 -5.73 3.54
C LEU A 33 2.87 -4.92 3.56
N ARG A 34 3.34 -4.53 2.37
CA ARG A 34 4.51 -3.67 2.24
C ARG A 34 4.06 -2.22 2.11
N TRP A 35 4.66 -1.37 2.94
CA TRP A 35 4.45 0.06 2.95
C TRP A 35 5.54 0.86 2.22
N ILE A 36 6.69 0.22 1.96
CA ILE A 36 7.84 0.84 1.32
C ILE A 36 8.35 -0.06 0.19
N LEU A 37 8.62 0.56 -0.96
CA LEU A 37 9.32 -0.05 -2.09
C LEU A 37 10.63 0.70 -2.33
N ARG A 38 11.75 -0.04 -2.35
CA ARG A 38 13.05 0.50 -2.77
C ARG A 38 13.32 0.03 -4.18
N VAL A 39 13.39 0.95 -5.13
CA VAL A 39 13.57 0.65 -6.54
C VAL A 39 14.60 1.61 -7.14
N ASP A 40 15.48 1.07 -7.97
CA ASP A 40 16.34 1.85 -8.84
C ASP A 40 15.56 2.11 -10.14
N VAL A 41 14.95 3.29 -10.22
CA VAL A 41 14.09 3.68 -11.35
C VAL A 41 14.94 3.99 -12.58
N MET A 42 16.10 4.63 -12.38
CA MET A 42 16.96 5.11 -13.45
C MET A 42 17.97 4.06 -13.92
N ARG A 43 18.08 2.92 -13.21
CA ARG A 43 19.09 1.88 -13.42
C ARG A 43 20.53 2.42 -13.32
N ASP A 44 20.73 3.43 -12.48
CA ASP A 44 22.04 4.07 -12.26
C ASP A 44 22.68 3.64 -10.93
N GLY A 45 22.06 2.69 -10.22
CA GLY A 45 22.45 2.23 -8.89
C GLY A 45 21.79 3.00 -7.74
N THR A 46 21.13 4.13 -8.02
CA THR A 46 20.50 4.99 -7.01
C THR A 46 19.09 4.47 -6.68
N LYS A 47 18.93 3.94 -5.47
CA LYS A 47 17.63 3.45 -5.00
C LYS A 47 16.77 4.59 -4.49
N SER A 48 15.62 4.78 -5.13
CA SER A 48 14.53 5.61 -4.63
C SER A 48 13.66 4.82 -3.65
N THR A 49 13.26 5.46 -2.55
CA THR A 49 12.30 4.91 -1.60
C THR A 49 10.93 5.48 -1.92
N MET A 50 9.98 4.61 -2.27
CA MET A 50 8.60 4.96 -2.58
C MET A 50 7.68 4.45 -1.50
N LEU A 51 6.72 5.29 -1.09
CA LEU A 51 5.63 4.89 -0.20
C LEU A 51 4.55 4.17 -1.01
N LEU A 52 4.06 3.06 -0.47
CA LEU A 52 2.98 2.29 -1.05
C LEU A 52 1.68 2.61 -0.34
N LYS A 53 0.64 2.85 -1.14
CA LYS A 53 -0.74 2.96 -0.67
C LYS A 53 -1.59 1.94 -1.41
N TYR A 54 -2.52 1.34 -0.69
CA TYR A 54 -3.43 0.31 -1.17
C TYR A 54 -4.82 0.91 -1.38
N GLU A 55 -5.34 0.77 -2.59
CA GLU A 55 -6.74 1.06 -2.89
C GLU A 55 -7.62 -0.10 -2.42
N ARG A 56 -8.82 0.21 -1.90
CA ARG A 56 -9.80 -0.79 -1.44
C ARG A 56 -9.23 -1.79 -0.42
N LEU A 57 -8.27 -1.35 0.40
CA LEU A 57 -7.66 -2.16 1.42
C LEU A 57 -8.74 -2.61 2.44
N PRO A 58 -8.97 -3.93 2.60
CA PRO A 58 -9.89 -4.45 3.61
C PRO A 58 -9.42 -4.11 5.03
N GLU A 59 -10.16 -4.58 6.02
CA GLU A 59 -9.71 -4.52 7.40
C GLU A 59 -8.38 -5.27 7.57
N TYR A 60 -7.42 -4.62 8.22
CA TYR A 60 -6.08 -5.14 8.47
C TYR A 60 -5.61 -4.70 9.85
N CYS A 61 -4.65 -5.42 10.38
CA CYS A 61 -4.09 -5.16 11.70
C CYS A 61 -2.94 -4.16 11.59
N PHE A 62 -3.04 -3.02 12.27
CA PHE A 62 -1.97 -2.02 12.26
C PHE A 62 -0.67 -2.49 12.93
N ARG A 63 -0.74 -3.49 13.83
CA ARG A 63 0.42 -4.05 14.53
C ARG A 63 1.27 -4.96 13.63
N CYS A 64 0.66 -5.98 13.03
CA CYS A 64 1.38 -6.96 12.21
C CYS A 64 1.28 -6.68 10.70
N VAL A 65 0.50 -5.68 10.31
CA VAL A 65 0.29 -5.24 8.93
C VAL A 65 -0.35 -6.31 8.03
N CYS A 66 -1.02 -7.31 8.61
CA CYS A 66 -1.71 -8.39 7.89
C CYS A 66 -3.21 -8.12 7.72
N ILE A 67 -3.78 -8.61 6.63
CA ILE A 67 -5.22 -8.53 6.34
C ILE A 67 -5.99 -9.58 7.17
N GLY A 68 -7.24 -9.26 7.55
CA GLY A 68 -8.21 -10.24 8.04
C GLY A 68 -8.47 -10.23 9.54
N HIS A 69 -7.84 -9.32 10.30
CA HIS A 69 -8.16 -9.09 11.71
C HIS A 69 -7.79 -7.65 12.12
N VAL A 70 -8.39 -7.16 13.20
CA VAL A 70 -8.01 -5.90 13.85
C VAL A 70 -6.94 -6.12 14.91
N VAL A 71 -6.29 -5.03 15.35
CA VAL A 71 -5.25 -5.08 16.39
C VAL A 71 -5.69 -5.75 17.69
N ARG A 72 -6.97 -5.64 18.07
CA ARG A 72 -7.53 -6.26 19.28
C ARG A 72 -7.49 -7.80 19.22
N ASP A 73 -7.63 -8.35 18.03
CA ASP A 73 -7.69 -9.80 17.80
C ASP A 73 -6.33 -10.35 17.33
N CYS A 74 -5.27 -9.52 17.38
CA CYS A 74 -3.94 -9.88 16.93
C CYS A 74 -3.20 -10.73 17.96
N LEU A 75 -2.69 -11.88 17.51
CA LEU A 75 -1.95 -12.83 18.35
C LEU A 75 -0.46 -12.49 18.46
N GLU A 76 0.06 -11.61 17.61
CA GLU A 76 1.46 -11.16 17.67
C GLU A 76 1.68 -10.28 18.90
N ALA A 77 2.76 -10.56 19.64
CA ALA A 77 3.17 -9.77 20.77
C ALA A 77 3.38 -8.30 20.35
N ALA A 78 3.00 -7.36 21.22
CA ALA A 78 3.31 -5.95 20.99
C ALA A 78 4.84 -5.77 20.99
N VAL A 79 5.39 -5.38 19.85
CA VAL A 79 6.82 -5.04 19.73
C VAL A 79 6.98 -3.60 20.21
N GLY A 80 7.38 -3.43 21.47
CA GLY A 80 7.74 -2.13 22.06
C GLY A 80 6.66 -1.50 22.96
N GLU A 81 7.13 -0.73 23.95
CA GLU A 81 6.35 0.02 24.93
C GLU A 81 5.73 1.26 24.27
N GLY A 82 4.73 1.07 23.41
CA GLY A 82 4.18 2.17 22.61
C GLY A 82 2.95 1.77 21.80
N LEU A 83 1.98 1.14 22.44
CA LEU A 83 0.73 0.69 21.82
C LEU A 83 -0.11 1.82 21.20
N GLU A 84 0.17 3.07 21.53
CA GLU A 84 -0.60 4.25 21.11
C GLU A 84 -0.12 4.84 19.76
N ASP A 85 1.10 4.53 19.31
CA ASP A 85 1.73 5.19 18.16
C ASP A 85 1.52 4.43 16.82
N TYR A 86 1.23 3.13 16.88
CA TYR A 86 0.99 2.31 15.67
C TYR A 86 -0.31 2.69 14.93
N ASP A 87 -1.36 3.02 15.68
CA ASP A 87 -2.63 3.50 15.12
C ASP A 87 -2.43 4.85 14.39
N MET A 88 -1.56 5.70 14.93
CA MET A 88 -1.25 7.03 14.41
C MET A 88 -0.30 6.99 13.19
N LEU A 89 0.66 6.07 13.15
CA LEU A 89 1.66 5.99 12.08
C LEU A 89 1.24 5.10 10.89
N PHE A 90 0.52 4.00 11.14
CA PHE A 90 0.26 2.99 10.10
C PHE A 90 -1.18 2.93 9.62
N GLY A 91 -2.14 3.40 10.41
CA GLY A 91 -3.56 3.25 10.09
C GLY A 91 -4.02 4.04 8.87
N PRO A 92 -3.81 5.36 8.84
CA PRO A 92 -4.16 6.18 7.68
C PRO A 92 -3.17 6.03 6.51
N LEU A 93 -1.93 5.65 6.79
CA LEU A 93 -0.83 5.81 5.83
C LEU A 93 -0.85 4.79 4.69
N LEU A 94 -1.37 3.59 4.94
CA LEU A 94 -1.45 2.51 3.95
C LEU A 94 -2.67 2.58 3.05
N LYS A 95 -3.71 3.34 3.42
CA LYS A 95 -4.90 3.48 2.58
C LYS A 95 -4.68 4.61 1.57
N ALA A 96 -4.94 4.30 0.29
CA ALA A 96 -5.04 5.34 -0.72
C ALA A 96 -6.31 6.17 -0.50
N ASP A 97 -6.21 7.48 -0.68
CA ASP A 97 -7.40 8.31 -0.83
C ASP A 97 -8.19 7.78 -2.04
N SER A 98 -9.51 7.68 -1.90
CA SER A 98 -10.34 7.21 -3.01
C SER A 98 -10.13 8.13 -4.21
N PRO A 99 -9.84 7.61 -5.41
CA PRO A 99 -9.77 8.46 -6.59
C PRO A 99 -11.13 9.16 -6.71
N MET A 100 -11.10 10.50 -6.78
CA MET A 100 -12.29 11.27 -7.10
C MET A 100 -12.89 10.65 -8.35
N LYS A 101 -14.13 10.17 -8.26
CA LYS A 101 -14.85 9.67 -9.43
C LYS A 101 -14.74 10.76 -10.49
N ARG A 102 -14.06 10.50 -11.61
CA ARG A 102 -14.19 11.34 -12.79
C ARG A 102 -15.67 11.26 -13.16
N GLY A 103 -16.42 12.29 -12.77
CA GLY A 103 -17.82 12.43 -13.11
C GLY A 103 -17.92 12.28 -14.62
N HIS A 104 -18.71 11.31 -15.06
CA HIS A 104 -19.22 11.30 -16.42
C HIS A 104 -20.07 12.56 -16.54
N PHE A 105 -19.51 13.63 -17.08
CA PHE A 105 -20.32 14.72 -17.60
C PHE A 105 -20.79 14.25 -18.97
N GLN A 106 -22.06 13.86 -19.03
CA GLN A 106 -22.78 13.56 -20.25
C GLN A 106 -23.33 14.87 -20.83
#